data_AF-A0A382RRV1-F1
#
_entry.id   AF-A0A382RRV1-F1
#
_cell.length_a   1.000
_cell.length_b   1.000
_cell.length_c   1.000
_cell.angle_alpha   90.00
_cell.angle_beta   90.00
_cell.angle_gamma   90.00
#
_symmetry.space_group_name_H-M   'P 1'
#
loop_
_entity.id
_entity.type
_entity.pdbx_description
1 polymer ?
#
loop_
_entity_poly.entity_id
_entity_poly.type
_entity_poly.pdbx_seq_one_letter_code
_entity_poly.pdbx_strand_id
1 'polypeptide(L)'
;SGRSVIAILAELKQKTRANLPQTIKIATPYYKPDRNITDIVPDYYIHETDQWLVFPHELAGLSPEEIALAKPAVHELTQGQKAAHDA
;
A
#
# COMPACT_ATOMS: atom_id res chain seq x y z
N SER A 1 3.56 -6.81 6.48
CA SER A 1 3.47 -7.06 7.93
C SER A 1 2.07 -7.37 8.41
N GLY A 2 0.99 -6.80 7.83
CA GLY A 2 -0.38 -7.13 8.25
C GLY A 2 -0.86 -6.44 9.54
N ARG A 3 0.04 -5.77 10.28
CA ARG A 3 -0.26 -5.12 11.58
C ARG A 3 -1.34 -4.04 11.48
N SER A 4 -1.32 -3.20 10.43
CA SER A 4 -2.31 -2.13 10.29
C SER A 4 -3.73 -2.67 10.17
N VAL A 5 -3.92 -3.79 9.47
CA VAL A 5 -5.24 -4.44 9.33
C VAL A 5 -5.72 -4.97 10.68
N ILE A 6 -4.86 -5.64 11.45
CA ILE A 6 -5.19 -6.08 12.82
C ILE A 6 -5.64 -4.91 13.70
N ALA A 7 -4.89 -3.81 13.68
CA ALA A 7 -5.23 -2.63 14.47
C ALA A 7 -6.60 -2.05 14.08
N ILE A 8 -6.89 -1.96 12.78
CA ILE A 8 -8.19 -1.51 12.28
C ILE A 8 -9.31 -2.46 12.72
N LEU A 9 -9.13 -3.77 12.61
CA LEU A 9 -10.12 -4.75 13.04
C LEU A 9 -10.40 -4.69 14.55
N ALA A 10 -9.35 -4.51 15.35
CA ALA A 10 -9.48 -4.34 16.79
C ALA A 10 -10.26 -3.06 17.13
N GLU A 11 -9.93 -1.94 16.48
CA GLU A 11 -10.61 -0.66 16.67
C GLU A 11 -12.09 -0.74 16.27
N LEU A 12 -12.39 -1.37 15.11
CA LEU A 12 -13.76 -1.58 14.66
C LEU A 12 -14.56 -2.38 15.69
N LYS A 13 -14.02 -3.52 16.15
CA LYS A 13 -14.65 -4.35 17.17
C LYS A 13 -14.93 -3.57 18.46
N GLN A 14 -13.99 -2.74 18.90
CA GLN A 14 -14.13 -1.91 20.09
C GLN A 14 -15.22 -0.84 19.94
N LYS A 15 -15.27 -0.16 18.78
CA LYS A 15 -16.19 0.96 18.54
C LYS A 15 -17.61 0.54 18.20
N THR A 16 -17.80 -0.53 17.42
CA THR A 16 -19.13 -0.91 16.92
C THR A 16 -19.83 -1.92 17.82
N ARG A 17 -19.08 -2.72 18.60
CA ARG A 17 -19.60 -3.70 19.57
C ARG A 17 -20.68 -4.60 18.95
N ALA A 18 -21.93 -4.52 19.41
CA ALA A 18 -23.06 -5.29 18.90
C ALA A 18 -23.39 -5.01 17.42
N ASN A 19 -22.94 -3.86 16.89
CA ASN A 19 -23.12 -3.47 15.49
C ASN A 19 -21.93 -3.88 14.61
N LEU A 20 -20.95 -4.64 15.12
CA LEU A 20 -19.89 -5.17 14.27
C LEU A 20 -20.50 -6.10 13.21
N PRO A 21 -20.20 -5.91 11.92
CA PRO A 21 -20.64 -6.82 10.87
C PRO A 21 -20.20 -8.26 11.16
N GLN A 22 -21.09 -9.22 10.93
CA GLN A 22 -20.78 -10.65 11.10
C GLN A 22 -19.70 -11.13 10.14
N THR A 23 -19.56 -10.47 8.99
CA THR A 23 -18.56 -10.79 7.97
C THR A 23 -17.76 -9.54 7.66
N ILE A 24 -16.43 -9.66 7.75
CA ILE A 24 -15.48 -8.63 7.32
C ILE A 24 -14.51 -9.33 6.37
N LYS A 25 -14.26 -8.72 5.21
CA LYS A 25 -13.36 -9.21 4.17
C LYS A 25 -12.29 -8.17 3.88
N ILE A 26 -11.07 -8.63 3.65
CA ILE A 26 -9.89 -7.77 3.42
C ILE A 26 -9.45 -7.90 1.97
N ALA A 27 -9.28 -6.76 1.30
CA ALA A 27 -8.76 -6.69 -0.05
C ALA A 27 -7.51 -5.80 -0.10
N THR A 28 -6.49 -6.22 -0.84
CA THR A 28 -5.29 -5.42 -1.10
C THR A 28 -4.77 -5.66 -2.52
N PRO A 29 -4.34 -4.65 -3.28
CA PRO A 29 -3.76 -4.90 -4.60
C PRO A 29 -2.51 -5.80 -4.55
N TYR A 30 -1.70 -5.67 -3.49
CA TYR A 30 -0.46 -6.42 -3.30
C TYR A 30 -0.42 -7.10 -1.93
N TYR A 31 -0.08 -8.39 -1.91
CA TYR A 31 0.15 -9.19 -0.71
C TYR A 31 1.61 -9.66 -0.65
N LYS A 32 2.20 -9.65 0.55
CA LYS A 32 3.61 -10.04 0.79
C LYS A 32 3.67 -11.11 1.88
N PRO A 33 3.53 -12.42 1.56
CA PRO A 33 3.39 -13.49 2.55
C PRO A 33 4.62 -13.62 3.45
N ASP A 34 5.82 -13.55 2.88
CA ASP A 34 7.07 -13.68 3.64
C ASP A 34 7.32 -12.52 4.61
N ARG A 35 6.64 -11.39 4.38
CA ARG A 35 6.66 -10.23 5.28
C ARG A 35 5.42 -10.17 6.15
N ASN A 36 4.57 -11.18 6.13
CA ASN A 36 3.43 -11.28 7.02
C ASN A 36 3.88 -11.80 8.37
N ILE A 37 3.43 -11.14 9.43
CA ILE A 37 3.81 -11.46 10.82
C ILE A 37 2.57 -11.47 11.71
N THR A 38 1.41 -11.66 11.08
CA THR A 38 0.11 -11.84 11.69
C THR A 38 -0.52 -13.08 11.07
N ASP A 39 -1.58 -13.58 11.71
CA ASP A 39 -2.31 -14.75 11.22
C ASP A 39 -3.33 -14.41 10.13
N ILE A 40 -3.34 -13.17 9.63
CA ILE A 40 -4.31 -12.70 8.64
C ILE A 40 -3.71 -12.76 7.24
N VAL A 41 -4.39 -13.51 6.37
CA VAL A 41 -4.22 -13.45 4.91
C VAL A 41 -5.39 -12.65 4.33
N PRO A 42 -5.16 -11.69 3.41
CA PRO A 42 -6.24 -11.00 2.73
C PRO A 42 -7.15 -11.97 1.99
N ASP A 43 -8.47 -11.76 2.05
CA ASP A 43 -9.43 -12.57 1.28
C ASP A 43 -9.28 -12.36 -0.23
N TYR A 44 -8.86 -11.16 -0.64
CA TYR A 44 -8.67 -10.81 -2.04
C TYR A 44 -7.37 -10.05 -2.24
N TYR A 45 -6.59 -10.45 -3.25
CA TYR A 45 -5.45 -9.69 -3.74
C TYR A 45 -5.20 -9.92 -5.22
N ILE A 46 -4.56 -8.96 -5.88
CA ILE A 46 -4.25 -9.06 -7.32
C ILE A 46 -2.88 -9.72 -7.51
N HIS A 47 -1.88 -9.29 -6.74
CA HIS A 47 -0.51 -9.74 -6.87
C HIS A 47 0.08 -10.19 -5.54
N GLU A 48 0.82 -11.29 -5.58
CA GLU A 48 1.74 -11.69 -4.51
C GLU A 48 3.16 -11.27 -4.90
N THR A 49 3.87 -10.58 -4.01
CA THR A 49 5.23 -10.11 -4.32
C THR A 49 6.04 -9.78 -3.06
N ASP A 50 7.35 -9.97 -3.11
CA ASP A 50 8.29 -9.50 -2.09
C ASP A 50 8.93 -8.13 -2.43
N GLN A 51 8.70 -7.65 -3.67
CA GLN A 51 9.33 -6.46 -4.23
C GLN A 51 8.95 -5.21 -3.45
N TRP A 52 9.86 -4.23 -3.42
CA TRP A 52 9.53 -2.92 -2.88
C TRP A 52 8.55 -2.21 -3.82
N LEU A 53 7.49 -1.62 -3.25
CA LEU A 53 6.44 -0.94 -4.01
C LEU A 53 6.51 0.56 -3.69
N VAL A 54 6.33 1.36 -4.73
CA VAL A 54 6.07 2.80 -4.61
C VAL A 54 4.81 3.07 -5.41
N PHE A 55 3.75 3.52 -4.75
CA PHE A 55 2.50 3.84 -5.41
C PHE A 55 2.55 5.26 -5.98
N PRO A 56 1.87 5.53 -7.11
CA PRO A 56 1.87 6.86 -7.72
C PRO A 56 1.43 7.99 -6.77
N HIS A 57 0.43 7.73 -5.91
CA HIS A 57 -0.06 8.72 -4.95
C HIS A 57 0.94 9.04 -3.82
N GLU A 58 1.93 8.19 -3.56
CA GLU A 58 3.00 8.47 -2.60
C GLU A 58 4.00 9.51 -3.12
N LEU A 59 3.97 9.78 -4.43
CA LEU A 59 4.78 10.82 -5.07
C LEU A 59 4.04 12.16 -5.18
N ALA A 60 2.72 12.14 -5.01
CA ALA A 60 1.91 13.34 -5.10
C ALA A 60 2.29 14.33 -3.97
N GLY A 61 2.62 15.56 -4.35
CA GLY A 61 3.01 16.62 -3.41
C GLY A 61 4.50 16.68 -3.07
N LEU A 62 5.32 15.76 -3.58
CA LEU A 62 6.78 15.86 -3.48
C LEU A 62 7.34 16.67 -4.65
N SER A 63 8.34 17.52 -4.38
CA SER A 63 9.09 18.21 -5.43
C SER A 63 10.00 17.22 -6.18
N PRO A 64 10.38 17.51 -7.45
CA PRO A 64 11.35 16.69 -8.17
C PRO A 64 12.68 16.51 -7.42
N GLU A 65 13.13 17.54 -6.71
CA GLU A 65 14.35 17.52 -5.90
C GLU A 65 14.21 16.61 -4.66
N GLU A 66 13.07 16.66 -3.98
CA GLU A 66 12.76 15.76 -2.85
C GLU A 66 12.73 14.30 -3.30
N ILE A 67 12.14 14.03 -4.47
CA ILE A 67 12.11 12.68 -5.06
C ILE A 67 13.52 12.24 -5.45
N ALA A 68 14.32 13.11 -6.08
CA ALA A 68 15.70 12.79 -6.45
C ALA A 68 16.55 12.43 -5.23
N LEU A 69 16.38 13.16 -4.13
CA LEU A 69 17.13 12.96 -2.90
C LEU A 69 16.71 11.70 -2.15
N ALA A 70 15.41 11.49 -1.97
CA ALA A 70 14.88 10.41 -1.12
C ALA A 70 14.57 9.11 -1.86
N LYS A 71 14.34 9.17 -3.19
CA LYS A 71 13.90 8.05 -4.03
C LYS A 71 14.55 8.12 -5.44
N PRO A 72 15.88 8.05 -5.56
CA PRO A 72 16.59 8.29 -6.82
C PRO A 72 16.14 7.37 -7.97
N ALA A 73 15.92 6.08 -7.70
CA ALA A 73 15.41 5.13 -8.70
C ALA A 73 14.01 5.52 -9.24
N VAL A 74 13.17 6.16 -8.41
CA VAL A 74 11.87 6.66 -8.85
C VAL A 74 12.04 7.94 -9.67
N HIS A 75 12.96 8.82 -9.27
CA HIS A 75 13.27 10.03 -10.02
C HIS A 75 13.67 9.72 -11.48
N GLU A 76 14.55 8.74 -11.68
CA GLU A 76 14.97 8.32 -13.03
C GLU A 76 13.78 7.85 -13.89
N LEU A 77 12.84 7.11 -13.29
CA LEU A 77 11.65 6.61 -13.98
C LEU A 77 10.66 7.73 -14.33
N THR A 78 10.53 8.76 -13.50
CA THR A 78 9.58 9.86 -13.75
C THR A 78 10.08 10.85 -14.80
N GLN A 79 11.40 10.99 -15.01
CA GLN A 79 11.94 11.82 -16.09
C GLN A 79 11.53 11.31 -17.48
N GLY A 80 11.43 9.98 -17.66
CA GLY A 80 11.03 9.38 -18.93
C GLY A 80 9.57 9.62 -19.32
N GLN A 81 8.69 9.90 -18.35
CA GLN A 81 7.26 10.13 -18.62
C GLN A 81 6.95 11.55 -19.10
N LYS A 82 7.76 12.55 -18.68
CA LYS A 82 7.56 13.95 -19.06
C LYS A 82 7.76 14.18 -20.57
N ALA A 83 8.75 13.49 -21.14
CA ALA A 83 9.05 13.56 -22.58
C ALA A 83 7.93 13.04 -23.50
N ALA A 84 7.00 12.23 -22.99
CA ALA A 84 5.90 11.65 -23.77
C ALA A 84 4.57 12.43 -23.66
N HIS A 85 4.46 13.39 -22.74
CA HIS A 85 3.26 14.22 -22.58
C HIS A 85 3.41 15.61 -23.23
N ASP A 86 4.66 16.06 -23.43
CA ASP A 86 4.99 17.35 -24.06
C ASP A 86 5.28 17.23 -25.58
N ALA A 87 5.01 16.08 -26.19
CA ALA A 87 5.16 15.78 -27.63
C ALA A 87 3.81 15.43 -28.26
#